data_AF-A0A537SEJ9-F1
#
_entry.id   AF-A0A537SEJ9-F1
#
_cell.length_a   1.000
_cell.length_b   1.000
_cell.length_c   1.000
_cell.angle_alpha   90.00
_cell.angle_beta   90.00
_cell.angle_gamma   90.00
#
_symmetry.space_group_name_H-M   'P 1'
#
loop_
_entity.id
_entity.type
_entity.pdbx_description
1 polymer ?
#
loop_
_entity_poly.entity_id
_entity_poly.type
_entity_poly.pdbx_seq_one_letter_code
_entity_poly.pdbx_strand_id
1 'polypeptide(L)'
;MDQGVELRRADRARAVERLCDFIVRSIDGARAVEAPFYHLELERVFPDDVYASMLAAMPQALDYRPLYGQNQCNVLADGTPTRVKIDLFPEYIRHLPPEKRVVWDIIGRALCSEPVKAAFVRRLAPALARRFGPDYAKVGMYPIGILTRDVPGYKIDPHTDTRWKGITVQLFLPHDASHPDIGTIFHEKLPDGSLPKRTQMKFVPNSGYAFAVGEDTWHSADRVGPEVTTRDSILHTYFVDAGLLRVLRNRGKRIGNFLRNEFRHYAPR
;
A
#
# COMPACT_ATOMS: atom_id res chain seq x y z
N MET A 1 -14.86 -33.16 -13.37
CA MET A 1 -14.56 -31.99 -12.50
C MET A 1 -13.64 -32.47 -11.41
N ASP A 2 -12.46 -31.89 -11.33
CA ASP A 2 -11.31 -32.44 -10.61
C ASP A 2 -11.33 -32.01 -9.13
N GLN A 3 -11.56 -32.97 -8.22
CA GLN A 3 -11.62 -32.74 -6.76
C GLN A 3 -10.34 -32.07 -6.24
N GLY A 4 -9.18 -32.31 -6.87
CA GLY A 4 -7.91 -31.68 -6.47
C GLY A 4 -7.88 -30.16 -6.69
N VAL A 5 -8.61 -29.65 -7.68
CA VAL A 5 -8.74 -28.21 -7.93
C VAL A 5 -9.65 -27.55 -6.90
N GLU A 6 -10.71 -28.23 -6.48
CA GLU A 6 -11.63 -27.74 -5.44
C GLU A 6 -10.97 -27.69 -4.06
N LEU A 7 -10.21 -28.73 -3.69
CA LEU A 7 -9.40 -28.75 -2.47
C LEU A 7 -8.40 -27.58 -2.42
N ARG A 8 -7.63 -27.36 -3.50
CA ARG A 8 -6.68 -26.22 -3.59
C ARG A 8 -7.37 -24.85 -3.50
N ARG A 9 -8.60 -24.73 -4.01
CA ARG A 9 -9.40 -23.49 -3.89
C ARG A 9 -9.89 -23.29 -2.46
N ALA A 10 -10.37 -24.34 -1.80
CA ALA A 10 -10.83 -24.30 -0.42
C ALA A 10 -9.68 -23.96 0.55
N ASP A 11 -8.52 -24.58 0.39
CA ASP A 11 -7.32 -24.30 1.20
C ASP A 11 -6.90 -22.85 1.10
N ARG A 12 -6.95 -22.32 -0.12
CA ARG A 12 -6.62 -20.93 -0.40
C ARG A 12 -7.65 -19.94 0.17
N ALA A 13 -8.95 -20.25 0.07
CA ALA A 13 -9.99 -19.43 0.68
C ALA A 13 -9.80 -19.36 2.21
N ARG A 14 -9.52 -20.50 2.85
CA ARG A 14 -9.22 -20.57 4.28
C ARG A 14 -7.94 -19.82 4.65
N ALA A 15 -6.91 -19.87 3.82
CA ALA A 15 -5.68 -19.09 4.03
C ALA A 15 -5.95 -17.57 3.99
N VAL A 16 -6.76 -17.11 3.03
CA VAL A 16 -7.20 -15.71 2.96
C VAL A 16 -7.99 -15.32 4.20
N GLU A 17 -8.96 -16.13 4.63
CA GLU A 17 -9.80 -15.87 5.81
C GLU A 17 -8.96 -15.73 7.09
N ARG A 18 -8.09 -16.71 7.39
CA ARG A 18 -7.21 -16.65 8.56
C ARG A 18 -6.29 -15.43 8.54
N LEU A 19 -5.80 -15.06 7.36
CA LEU A 19 -4.96 -13.88 7.20
C LEU A 19 -5.76 -12.59 7.41
N CYS A 20 -6.98 -12.50 6.87
CA CYS A 20 -7.89 -11.39 7.12
C CYS A 20 -8.13 -11.19 8.62
N ASP A 21 -8.45 -12.26 9.34
CA ASP A 21 -8.72 -12.19 10.78
C ASP A 21 -7.51 -11.70 11.56
N PHE A 22 -6.31 -12.14 11.18
CA PHE A 22 -5.08 -11.68 11.81
C PHE A 22 -4.83 -10.18 11.55
N ILE A 23 -4.96 -9.75 10.28
CA ILE A 23 -4.80 -8.34 9.91
C ILE A 23 -5.82 -7.46 10.64
N VAL A 24 -7.09 -7.89 10.74
CA VAL A 24 -8.13 -7.16 11.48
C VAL A 24 -7.74 -7.01 12.95
N ARG A 25 -7.26 -8.08 13.61
CA ARG A 25 -6.78 -8.00 15.00
C ARG A 25 -5.59 -7.05 15.16
N SER A 26 -4.64 -7.05 14.22
CA SER A 26 -3.52 -6.09 14.23
C SER A 26 -4.01 -4.65 14.10
N ILE A 27 -4.95 -4.38 13.18
CA ILE A 27 -5.55 -3.04 13.00
C ILE A 27 -6.31 -2.58 14.25
N ASP A 28 -7.08 -3.48 14.87
CA ASP A 28 -7.83 -3.17 16.08
C ASP A 28 -6.92 -2.89 17.29
N GLY A 29 -5.79 -3.59 17.39
CA GLY A 29 -4.76 -3.37 18.40
C GLY A 29 -3.80 -2.21 18.10
N ALA A 30 -3.85 -1.62 16.91
CA ALA A 30 -2.93 -0.58 16.48
C ALA A 30 -2.97 0.67 17.37
N ARG A 31 -1.80 1.26 17.65
CA ARG A 31 -1.70 2.48 18.45
C ARG A 31 -2.27 3.66 17.66
N ALA A 32 -3.23 4.38 18.23
CA ALA A 32 -3.72 5.64 17.67
C ALA A 32 -2.90 6.82 18.20
N VAL A 33 -2.56 7.75 17.31
CA VAL A 33 -1.70 8.90 17.61
C VAL A 33 -2.36 10.15 17.03
N GLU A 34 -2.51 11.19 17.84
CA GLU A 34 -3.24 12.41 17.45
C GLU A 34 -2.39 13.41 16.67
N ALA A 35 -1.09 13.49 16.97
CA ALA A 35 -0.17 14.48 16.40
C ALA A 35 0.91 13.80 15.54
N PRO A 36 1.34 14.42 14.41
CA PRO A 36 0.94 15.74 13.90
C PRO A 36 -0.46 15.75 13.23
N PHE A 37 -1.03 14.58 12.98
CA PHE A 37 -2.43 14.38 12.60
C PHE A 37 -2.84 12.97 13.04
N TYR A 38 -4.15 12.71 13.13
CA TYR A 38 -4.65 11.41 13.59
C TYR A 38 -4.24 10.27 12.65
N HIS A 39 -3.44 9.34 13.15
CA HIS A 39 -2.97 8.16 12.42
C HIS A 39 -2.91 6.93 13.33
N LEU A 40 -2.80 5.76 12.71
CA LEU A 40 -2.54 4.49 13.36
C LEU A 40 -1.09 4.10 13.07
N GLU A 41 -0.39 3.64 14.09
CA GLU A 41 0.87 2.92 13.96
C GLU A 41 0.59 1.43 14.04
N LEU A 42 1.05 0.70 13.03
CA LEU A 42 0.78 -0.70 12.84
C LEU A 42 2.03 -1.50 13.17
N GLU A 43 1.87 -2.53 13.99
CA GLU A 43 2.91 -3.48 14.32
C GLU A 43 2.39 -4.90 14.10
N ARG A 44 3.30 -5.76 13.62
CA ARG A 44 3.06 -7.17 13.36
C ARG A 44 1.76 -7.40 12.60
N VAL A 45 1.66 -6.77 11.42
CA VAL A 45 0.46 -6.77 10.57
C VAL A 45 0.15 -8.13 9.98
N PHE A 46 1.18 -8.89 9.68
CA PHE A 46 1.10 -10.25 9.15
C PHE A 46 1.59 -11.26 10.20
N PRO A 47 1.10 -12.52 10.18
CA PRO A 47 1.74 -13.61 10.91
C PRO A 47 3.22 -13.74 10.50
N ASP A 48 4.10 -14.13 11.44
CA ASP A 48 5.55 -14.13 11.20
C ASP A 48 5.97 -15.07 10.06
N ASP A 49 5.31 -16.23 9.94
CA ASP A 49 5.49 -17.20 8.86
C ASP A 49 5.00 -16.68 7.50
N VAL A 50 3.88 -15.94 7.50
CA VAL A 50 3.35 -15.28 6.31
C VAL A 50 4.28 -14.15 5.87
N TYR A 51 4.79 -13.35 6.82
CA TYR A 51 5.75 -12.28 6.53
C TYR A 51 7.04 -12.83 5.94
N ALA A 52 7.61 -13.89 6.53
CA ALA A 52 8.77 -14.59 5.98
C ALA A 52 8.50 -15.12 4.56
N SER A 53 7.30 -15.68 4.32
CA SER A 53 6.88 -16.14 3.00
C SER A 53 6.77 -14.99 2.00
N MET A 54 6.31 -13.81 2.40
CA MET A 54 6.28 -12.61 1.56
C MET A 54 7.69 -12.17 1.15
N LEU A 55 8.63 -12.16 2.08
CA LEU A 55 10.03 -11.79 1.82
C LEU A 55 10.69 -12.79 0.84
N ALA A 56 10.50 -14.10 1.07
CA ALA A 56 11.00 -15.14 0.18
C ALA A 56 10.35 -15.09 -1.22
N ALA A 57 9.10 -14.66 -1.30
CA ALA A 57 8.34 -14.53 -2.54
C ALA A 57 8.53 -13.16 -3.24
N MET A 58 9.46 -12.30 -2.81
CA MET A 58 9.66 -10.99 -3.43
C MET A 58 9.90 -11.11 -4.94
N PRO A 59 9.18 -10.34 -5.79
CA PRO A 59 9.39 -10.33 -7.24
C PRO A 59 10.80 -9.86 -7.61
N GLN A 60 11.27 -10.30 -8.77
CA GLN A 60 12.53 -9.82 -9.35
C GLN A 60 12.31 -8.45 -10.02
N ALA A 61 13.40 -7.70 -10.25
CA ALA A 61 13.31 -6.36 -10.83
C ALA A 61 12.51 -6.29 -12.14
N LEU A 62 12.63 -7.31 -13.00
CA LEU A 62 11.93 -7.41 -14.28
C LEU A 62 10.41 -7.64 -14.16
N ASP A 63 9.94 -8.13 -13.01
CA ASP A 63 8.52 -8.34 -12.75
C ASP A 63 7.79 -7.02 -12.48
N TYR A 64 8.52 -5.99 -12.02
CA TYR A 64 7.95 -4.70 -11.72
C TYR A 64 7.81 -3.82 -12.98
N ARG A 65 6.90 -2.85 -12.87
CA ARG A 65 6.76 -1.75 -13.84
C ARG A 65 7.13 -0.40 -13.19
N PRO A 66 7.73 0.54 -13.93
CA PRO A 66 7.99 1.88 -13.43
C PRO A 66 6.72 2.59 -12.91
N LEU A 67 6.88 3.34 -11.82
CA LEU A 67 5.89 4.30 -11.34
C LEU A 67 6.51 5.69 -11.35
N TYR A 68 6.41 6.37 -12.49
CA TYR A 68 7.06 7.64 -12.77
C TYR A 68 6.68 8.81 -11.83
N GLY A 69 5.52 8.73 -11.14
CA GLY A 69 5.02 9.84 -10.34
C GLY A 69 4.46 10.99 -11.19
N GLN A 70 4.03 12.08 -10.54
CA GLN A 70 3.63 13.30 -11.26
C GLN A 70 4.88 13.98 -11.83
N ASN A 71 4.79 14.48 -13.06
CA ASN A 71 5.90 15.14 -13.76
C ASN A 71 7.21 14.31 -13.78
N GLN A 72 7.09 12.98 -13.77
CA GLN A 72 8.23 12.05 -13.77
C GLN A 72 9.19 12.25 -12.58
N CYS A 73 8.69 12.70 -11.42
CA CYS A 73 9.51 12.95 -10.22
C CYS A 73 10.24 11.71 -9.66
N ASN A 74 9.84 10.50 -10.05
CA ASN A 74 10.50 9.25 -9.66
C ASN A 74 11.46 8.74 -10.74
N VAL A 75 12.15 9.63 -11.45
CA VAL A 75 13.12 9.29 -12.50
C VAL A 75 14.39 10.08 -12.27
N LEU A 76 15.53 9.40 -12.31
CA LEU A 76 16.84 10.04 -12.26
C LEU A 76 17.15 10.77 -13.57
N ALA A 77 18.21 11.60 -13.57
CA ALA A 77 18.62 12.35 -14.76
C ALA A 77 19.00 11.45 -15.96
N ASP A 78 19.42 10.20 -15.69
CA ASP A 78 19.76 9.20 -16.69
C ASP A 78 18.54 8.41 -17.22
N GLY A 79 17.33 8.72 -16.75
CA GLY A 79 16.10 8.03 -17.12
C GLY A 79 15.75 6.82 -16.25
N THR A 80 16.58 6.47 -15.26
CA THR A 80 16.33 5.32 -14.38
C THR A 80 15.16 5.59 -13.43
N PRO A 81 14.10 4.75 -13.42
CA PRO A 81 13.00 4.88 -12.46
C PRO A 81 13.46 4.55 -11.04
N THR A 82 13.19 5.44 -10.09
CA THR A 82 13.52 5.25 -8.67
C THR A 82 12.43 4.55 -7.87
N ARG A 83 11.23 4.42 -8.46
CA ARG A 83 10.12 3.61 -7.92
C ARG A 83 9.54 2.71 -8.99
N VAL A 84 9.36 1.45 -8.63
CA VAL A 84 8.68 0.45 -9.44
C VAL A 84 7.54 -0.21 -8.63
N LYS A 85 6.58 -0.83 -9.31
CA LYS A 85 5.38 -1.38 -8.65
C LYS A 85 4.81 -2.64 -9.29
N ILE A 86 3.99 -3.36 -8.53
CA ILE A 86 3.06 -4.40 -8.97
C ILE A 86 1.73 -4.18 -8.22
N ASP A 87 0.63 -4.08 -8.96
CA ASP A 87 -0.71 -3.99 -8.36
C ASP A 87 -1.14 -5.41 -7.93
N LEU A 88 -1.56 -5.59 -6.68
CA LEU A 88 -1.85 -6.92 -6.10
C LEU A 88 -3.26 -7.42 -6.42
N PHE A 89 -3.70 -7.30 -7.67
CA PHE A 89 -4.90 -8.01 -8.15
C PHE A 89 -4.51 -9.24 -8.98
N PRO A 90 -5.36 -10.29 -9.00
CA PRO A 90 -5.06 -11.55 -9.69
C PRO A 90 -4.59 -11.37 -11.14
N GLU A 91 -5.18 -10.43 -11.88
CA GLU A 91 -4.85 -10.18 -13.27
C GLU A 91 -3.47 -9.53 -13.49
N TYR A 92 -2.92 -8.83 -12.49
CA TYR A 92 -1.60 -8.18 -12.60
C TYR A 92 -0.45 -9.07 -12.17
N ILE A 93 -0.71 -9.99 -11.26
CA ILE A 93 0.27 -10.94 -10.74
C ILE A 93 0.28 -12.25 -11.55
N ARG A 94 -0.54 -12.36 -12.60
CA ARG A 94 -0.72 -13.62 -13.35
C ARG A 94 0.55 -14.15 -13.99
N HIS A 95 1.46 -13.25 -14.35
CA HIS A 95 2.75 -13.51 -14.97
C HIS A 95 3.90 -13.69 -13.96
N LEU A 96 3.64 -13.54 -12.66
CA LEU A 96 4.64 -13.92 -11.65
C LEU A 96 4.86 -15.44 -11.70
N PRO A 97 6.08 -15.90 -11.34
CA PRO A 97 6.35 -17.32 -11.12
C PRO A 97 5.28 -17.95 -10.22
N PRO A 98 4.78 -19.17 -10.52
CA PRO A 98 3.63 -19.76 -9.83
C PRO A 98 3.72 -19.75 -8.31
N GLU A 99 4.89 -20.03 -7.76
CA GLU A 99 5.19 -20.05 -6.33
C GLU A 99 5.04 -18.66 -5.70
N LYS A 100 5.56 -17.61 -6.34
CA LYS A 100 5.41 -16.21 -5.86
C LYS A 100 3.98 -15.74 -5.99
N ARG A 101 3.31 -16.10 -7.10
CA ARG A 101 1.93 -15.72 -7.38
C ARG A 101 0.98 -16.20 -6.29
N VAL A 102 1.13 -17.43 -5.79
CA VAL A 102 0.27 -17.96 -4.73
C VAL A 102 0.31 -17.09 -3.48
N VAL A 103 1.50 -16.69 -3.03
CA VAL A 103 1.68 -15.82 -1.86
C VAL A 103 1.02 -14.47 -2.09
N TRP A 104 1.40 -13.75 -3.15
CA TRP A 104 0.90 -12.40 -3.41
C TRP A 104 -0.60 -12.33 -3.71
N ASP A 105 -1.19 -13.40 -4.24
CA ASP A 105 -2.64 -13.49 -4.47
C ASP A 105 -3.41 -13.64 -3.15
N ILE A 106 -2.88 -14.38 -2.17
CA ILE A 106 -3.46 -14.47 -0.82
C ILE A 106 -3.37 -13.11 -0.13
N ILE A 107 -2.19 -12.47 -0.14
CA ILE A 107 -1.98 -11.14 0.46
C ILE A 107 -2.91 -10.08 -0.16
N GLY A 108 -2.93 -10.00 -1.50
CA GLY A 108 -3.75 -9.02 -2.21
C GLY A 108 -5.25 -9.15 -1.90
N ARG A 109 -5.74 -10.39 -1.82
CA ARG A 109 -7.14 -10.68 -1.46
C ARG A 109 -7.45 -10.34 -0.01
N ALA A 110 -6.56 -10.67 0.92
CA ALA A 110 -6.77 -10.38 2.33
C ALA A 110 -6.81 -8.87 2.59
N LEU A 111 -5.84 -8.12 2.05
CA LEU A 111 -5.81 -6.65 2.17
C LEU A 111 -7.04 -5.99 1.54
N CYS A 112 -7.51 -6.48 0.38
CA CYS A 112 -8.67 -5.93 -0.30
C CYS A 112 -10.02 -6.48 0.21
N SER A 113 -10.04 -7.24 1.31
CA SER A 113 -11.25 -7.83 1.86
C SER A 113 -12.13 -6.81 2.58
N GLU A 114 -13.43 -7.11 2.67
CA GLU A 114 -14.39 -6.28 3.38
C GLU A 114 -14.07 -6.15 4.89
N PRO A 115 -13.71 -7.22 5.62
CA PRO A 115 -13.38 -7.10 7.04
C PRO A 115 -12.19 -6.18 7.31
N VAL A 116 -11.12 -6.27 6.51
CA VAL A 116 -9.93 -5.40 6.65
C VAL A 116 -10.29 -3.94 6.35
N LYS A 117 -11.06 -3.69 5.30
CA LYS A 117 -11.59 -2.35 5.00
C LYS A 117 -12.40 -1.79 6.18
N ALA A 118 -13.34 -2.59 6.70
CA ALA A 118 -14.20 -2.18 7.80
C ALA A 118 -13.40 -1.86 9.07
N ALA A 119 -12.34 -2.63 9.36
CA ALA A 119 -11.44 -2.36 10.48
C ALA A 119 -10.74 -1.01 10.36
N PHE A 120 -10.16 -0.70 9.19
CA PHE A 120 -9.54 0.62 8.97
C PHE A 120 -10.56 1.76 9.03
N VAL A 121 -11.72 1.62 8.41
CA VAL A 121 -12.79 2.64 8.46
C VAL A 121 -13.22 2.91 9.91
N ARG A 122 -13.36 1.86 10.72
CA ARG A 122 -13.70 1.98 12.15
C ARG A 122 -12.59 2.67 12.93
N ARG A 123 -11.34 2.22 12.81
CA ARG A 123 -10.21 2.75 13.61
C ARG A 123 -9.81 4.17 13.21
N LEU A 124 -10.09 4.56 11.97
CA LEU A 124 -9.86 5.92 11.45
C LEU A 124 -11.11 6.82 11.51
N ALA A 125 -12.17 6.38 12.19
CA ALA A 125 -13.43 7.11 12.30
C ALA A 125 -13.28 8.59 12.70
N PRO A 126 -12.45 8.98 13.69
CA PRO A 126 -12.32 10.39 14.06
C PRO A 126 -11.87 11.28 12.89
N ALA A 127 -10.87 10.84 12.13
CA ALA A 127 -10.34 11.59 10.99
C ALA A 127 -11.26 11.51 9.76
N LEU A 128 -11.90 10.36 9.52
CA LEU A 128 -12.88 10.20 8.45
C LEU A 128 -14.12 11.07 8.67
N ALA A 129 -14.62 11.15 9.92
CA ALA A 129 -15.76 11.98 10.27
C ALA A 129 -15.45 13.47 10.11
N ARG A 130 -14.24 13.92 10.46
CA ARG A 130 -13.81 15.31 10.20
C ARG A 130 -13.86 15.66 8.71
N ARG A 131 -13.48 14.73 7.84
CA ARG A 131 -13.43 14.98 6.39
C ARG A 131 -14.76 14.79 5.67
N PHE A 132 -15.51 13.74 6.00
CA PHE A 132 -16.70 13.32 5.27
C PHE A 132 -18.00 13.56 6.02
N GLY A 133 -17.94 14.11 7.24
CA GLY A 133 -19.09 14.34 8.10
C GLY A 133 -19.55 13.09 8.85
N PRO A 134 -20.67 13.18 9.58
CA PRO A 134 -21.18 12.07 10.42
C PRO A 134 -21.53 10.81 9.62
N ASP A 135 -21.85 10.96 8.32
CA ASP A 135 -22.17 9.87 7.40
C ASP A 135 -20.94 9.24 6.72
N TYR A 136 -19.72 9.46 7.23
CA TYR A 136 -18.48 8.95 6.61
C TYR A 136 -18.53 7.43 6.31
N ALA A 137 -19.22 6.64 7.12
CA ALA A 137 -19.37 5.19 6.93
C ALA A 137 -20.12 4.80 5.64
N LYS A 138 -20.95 5.71 5.10
CA LYS A 138 -21.67 5.52 3.83
C LYS A 138 -20.80 5.84 2.61
N VAL A 139 -19.62 6.44 2.80
CA VAL A 139 -18.71 6.76 1.71
C VAL A 139 -18.09 5.47 1.19
N GLY A 140 -18.38 5.13 -0.07
CA GLY A 140 -17.76 3.99 -0.74
C GLY A 140 -16.24 4.12 -0.72
N MET A 141 -15.56 3.03 -0.36
CA MET A 141 -14.09 2.95 -0.30
C MET A 141 -13.63 1.74 -1.11
N TYR A 142 -12.84 1.98 -2.16
CA TYR A 142 -12.30 0.94 -3.04
C TYR A 142 -10.83 0.64 -2.70
N PRO A 143 -10.50 -0.52 -2.11
CA PRO A 143 -9.14 -0.89 -1.78
C PRO A 143 -8.30 -1.20 -3.02
N ILE A 144 -7.06 -0.73 -3.03
CA ILE A 144 -6.01 -1.15 -3.95
C ILE A 144 -4.74 -1.41 -3.14
N GLY A 145 -4.22 -2.63 -3.18
CA GLY A 145 -2.88 -2.96 -2.68
C GLY A 145 -1.85 -2.89 -3.82
N ILE A 146 -0.76 -2.18 -3.61
CA ILE A 146 0.34 -2.07 -4.57
C ILE A 146 1.64 -2.40 -3.85
N LEU A 147 2.33 -3.45 -4.28
CA LEU A 147 3.70 -3.70 -3.86
C LEU A 147 4.61 -2.72 -4.60
N THR A 148 5.41 -1.95 -3.87
CA THR A 148 6.36 -0.99 -4.42
C THR A 148 7.76 -1.30 -3.96
N ARG A 149 8.72 -1.02 -4.85
CA ARG A 149 10.14 -1.02 -4.56
C ARG A 149 10.71 0.35 -4.88
N ASP A 150 11.29 0.98 -3.86
CA ASP A 150 12.07 2.19 -3.99
C ASP A 150 13.56 1.83 -3.97
N VAL A 151 14.35 2.50 -4.80
CA VAL A 151 15.81 2.31 -4.91
C VAL A 151 16.55 3.63 -4.62
N PRO A 152 17.88 3.64 -4.47
CA PRO A 152 18.64 4.86 -4.22
C PRO A 152 18.25 6.01 -5.14
N GLY A 153 18.13 7.20 -4.56
CA GLY A 153 17.68 8.41 -5.23
C GLY A 153 16.16 8.63 -5.22
N TYR A 154 15.35 7.63 -4.82
CA TYR A 154 13.93 7.84 -4.57
C TYR A 154 13.73 8.88 -3.46
N LYS A 155 12.81 9.84 -3.67
CA LYS A 155 12.33 10.77 -2.65
C LYS A 155 10.89 11.14 -2.94
N ILE A 156 10.19 11.68 -1.96
CA ILE A 156 8.91 12.37 -2.19
C ILE A 156 8.86 13.61 -1.32
N ASP A 157 8.69 14.76 -1.97
CA ASP A 157 8.61 16.04 -1.28
C ASP A 157 7.31 16.13 -0.45
N PRO A 158 7.25 16.97 0.60
CA PRO A 158 6.07 17.10 1.44
C PRO A 158 4.81 17.40 0.65
N HIS A 159 3.76 16.61 0.87
CA HIS A 159 2.48 16.74 0.20
C HIS A 159 1.34 16.23 1.08
N THR A 160 0.13 16.63 0.73
CA THR A 160 -1.08 15.89 1.12
C THR A 160 -1.52 14.99 -0.03
N ASP A 161 -2.05 13.84 0.32
CA ASP A 161 -2.50 12.88 -0.68
C ASP A 161 -3.70 13.42 -1.47
N THR A 162 -3.86 13.01 -2.73
CA THR A 162 -4.94 13.56 -3.57
C THR A 162 -6.32 13.33 -2.94
N ARG A 163 -7.26 14.28 -3.11
CA ARG A 163 -8.65 14.19 -2.60
C ARG A 163 -9.44 12.94 -3.03
N TRP A 164 -8.95 12.18 -4.01
CA TRP A 164 -9.56 10.94 -4.47
C TRP A 164 -9.27 9.76 -3.54
N LYS A 165 -8.24 9.85 -2.70
CA LYS A 165 -7.91 8.86 -1.68
C LYS A 165 -8.70 9.18 -0.42
N GLY A 166 -9.32 8.17 0.18
CA GLY A 166 -10.00 8.24 1.46
C GLY A 166 -9.06 7.88 2.61
N ILE A 167 -8.37 6.74 2.48
CA ILE A 167 -7.43 6.22 3.47
C ILE A 167 -6.13 5.84 2.76
N THR A 168 -5.00 6.16 3.40
CA THR A 168 -3.67 5.73 2.98
C THR A 168 -3.07 4.85 4.06
N VAL A 169 -2.61 3.68 3.66
CA VAL A 169 -1.87 2.72 4.48
C VAL A 169 -0.55 2.42 3.77
N GLN A 170 0.54 2.40 4.52
CA GLN A 170 1.83 1.89 4.04
C GLN A 170 2.35 0.84 5.01
N LEU A 171 2.66 -0.34 4.47
CA LEU A 171 3.21 -1.48 5.22
C LEU A 171 4.65 -1.70 4.78
N PHE A 172 5.58 -1.63 5.72
CA PHE A 172 7.02 -1.75 5.47
C PHE A 172 7.46 -3.22 5.41
N LEU A 173 8.22 -3.55 4.37
CA LEU A 173 8.68 -4.91 4.09
C LEU A 173 10.21 -5.08 4.11
N PRO A 174 10.98 -4.46 5.02
CA PRO A 174 12.41 -4.74 5.08
C PRO A 174 12.67 -6.14 5.65
N HIS A 175 13.79 -6.74 5.25
CA HIS A 175 14.24 -8.02 5.81
C HIS A 175 14.65 -7.89 7.29
N ASP A 176 15.18 -6.74 7.68
CA ASP A 176 15.67 -6.44 9.02
C ASP A 176 15.54 -4.94 9.34
N ALA A 177 16.05 -4.50 10.49
CA ALA A 177 15.99 -3.12 10.93
C ALA A 177 17.29 -2.33 10.66
N SER A 178 18.05 -2.66 9.61
CA SER A 178 19.35 -2.01 9.33
C SER A 178 19.24 -0.53 8.96
N HIS A 179 18.11 -0.11 8.41
CA HIS A 179 17.87 1.27 7.96
C HIS A 179 16.55 1.82 8.53
N PRO A 180 16.41 1.95 9.86
CA PRO A 180 15.13 2.27 10.47
C PRO A 180 14.69 3.71 10.18
N ASP A 181 15.62 4.60 9.83
CA ASP A 181 15.39 6.04 9.66
C ASP A 181 15.06 6.45 8.22
N ILE A 182 14.67 5.51 7.34
CA ILE A 182 14.24 5.82 5.95
C ILE A 182 12.72 5.71 5.76
N GLY A 183 11.97 5.58 6.85
CA GLY A 183 10.51 5.52 6.79
C GLY A 183 9.89 6.88 6.51
N THR A 184 8.57 6.87 6.33
CA THR A 184 7.80 8.06 5.97
C THR A 184 7.84 9.09 7.11
N ILE A 185 7.96 10.35 6.74
CA ILE A 185 8.00 11.50 7.66
C ILE A 185 6.64 12.17 7.65
N PHE A 186 6.10 12.44 8.82
CA PHE A 186 4.92 13.26 9.03
C PHE A 186 5.31 14.66 9.49
N HIS A 187 4.66 15.64 8.89
CA HIS A 187 4.89 17.05 9.14
C HIS A 187 3.65 17.69 9.73
N GLU A 188 3.87 18.78 10.46
CA GLU A 188 2.82 19.72 10.83
C GLU A 188 3.00 20.97 9.97
N LYS A 189 1.91 21.49 9.39
CA LYS A 189 1.96 22.76 8.66
C LYS A 189 1.74 23.90 9.65
N LEU A 190 2.79 24.70 9.89
CA LEU A 190 2.72 25.86 10.78
C LEU A 190 2.07 27.07 10.07
N PRO A 191 1.62 28.10 10.83
CA PRO A 191 1.00 29.30 10.27
C PRO A 191 1.88 30.08 9.28
N ASP A 192 3.21 30.01 9.43
CA ASP A 192 4.19 30.60 8.52
C ASP A 192 4.39 29.78 7.21
N GLY A 193 3.68 28.67 7.08
CA GLY A 193 3.74 27.76 5.94
C GLY A 193 4.87 26.72 6.01
N SER A 194 5.72 26.76 7.04
CA SER A 194 6.77 25.76 7.24
C SER A 194 6.20 24.38 7.58
N LEU A 195 6.97 23.34 7.24
CA LEU A 195 6.60 21.93 7.42
C LEU A 195 7.70 21.19 8.22
N PRO A 196 7.94 21.54 9.50
CA PRO A 196 8.90 20.81 10.31
C PRO A 196 8.56 19.31 10.38
N LYS A 197 9.60 18.48 10.37
CA LYS A 197 9.47 17.04 10.62
C LYS A 197 9.02 16.85 12.08
N ARG A 198 7.90 16.19 12.32
CA ARG A 198 7.38 15.93 13.67
C ARG A 198 7.53 14.47 14.07
N THR A 199 7.27 13.58 13.13
CA THR A 199 7.36 12.13 13.35
C THR A 199 8.00 11.51 12.14
N GLN A 200 8.90 10.56 12.34
CA GLN A 200 9.41 9.72 11.27
C GLN A 200 9.14 8.27 11.64
N MET A 201 8.31 7.61 10.84
CA MET A 201 7.95 6.21 11.04
C MET A 201 9.20 5.36 10.89
N LYS A 202 9.41 4.40 11.79
CA LYS A 202 10.55 3.49 11.71
C LYS A 202 10.32 2.49 10.58
N PHE A 203 11.25 2.40 9.64
CA PHE A 203 11.25 1.42 8.56
C PHE A 203 11.80 0.09 9.08
N VAL A 204 10.94 -0.65 9.80
CA VAL A 204 11.30 -1.93 10.45
C VAL A 204 10.37 -3.07 10.01
N PRO A 205 10.76 -4.34 10.19
CA PRO A 205 9.97 -5.46 9.70
C PRO A 205 8.53 -5.46 10.19
N ASN A 206 7.61 -5.83 9.30
CA ASN A 206 6.20 -6.10 9.59
C ASN A 206 5.47 -4.95 10.32
N SER A 207 5.85 -3.72 10.00
CA SER A 207 5.31 -2.49 10.60
C SER A 207 4.69 -1.60 9.54
N GLY A 208 4.03 -0.53 9.97
CA GLY A 208 3.48 0.44 9.03
C GLY A 208 2.65 1.51 9.71
N TYR A 209 1.87 2.21 8.90
CA TYR A 209 0.93 3.21 9.40
C TYR A 209 -0.30 3.29 8.52
N ALA A 210 -1.36 3.89 9.07
CA ALA A 210 -2.57 4.22 8.34
C ALA A 210 -3.10 5.60 8.76
N PHE A 211 -3.61 6.38 7.82
CA PHE A 211 -4.33 7.63 8.13
C PHE A 211 -5.47 7.88 7.14
N ALA A 212 -6.49 8.60 7.59
CA ALA A 212 -7.50 9.13 6.69
C ALA A 212 -6.93 10.38 6.02
N VAL A 213 -6.91 10.41 4.68
CA VAL A 213 -6.32 11.53 3.92
C VAL A 213 -7.07 12.81 4.27
N GLY A 214 -6.35 13.90 4.53
CA GLY A 214 -6.90 15.21 4.91
C GLY A 214 -6.05 16.37 4.38
N GLU A 215 -6.44 17.60 4.70
CA GLU A 215 -5.68 18.80 4.34
C GLU A 215 -4.47 19.04 5.27
N ASP A 216 -4.47 18.38 6.42
CA ASP A 216 -3.47 18.39 7.48
C ASP A 216 -2.50 17.19 7.43
N THR A 217 -2.75 16.19 6.57
CA THR A 217 -1.96 14.96 6.51
C THR A 217 -0.68 15.10 5.68
N TRP A 218 0.16 16.08 6.03
CA TRP A 218 1.41 16.37 5.33
C TRP A 218 2.45 15.30 5.61
N HIS A 219 2.94 14.67 4.56
CA HIS A 219 3.93 13.61 4.67
C HIS A 219 4.93 13.64 3.51
N SER A 220 6.11 13.08 3.76
CA SER A 220 7.21 13.00 2.80
C SER A 220 8.02 11.72 3.02
N ALA A 221 8.99 11.48 2.15
CA ALA A 221 10.07 10.55 2.42
C ALA A 221 11.36 11.20 1.92
N ASP A 222 12.36 11.22 2.81
CA ASP A 222 13.69 11.70 2.45
C ASP A 222 14.28 10.86 1.32
N ARG A 223 15.32 11.40 0.71
CA ARG A 223 16.04 10.71 -0.35
C ARG A 223 16.65 9.42 0.20
N VAL A 224 16.31 8.30 -0.42
CA VAL A 224 16.93 6.99 -0.16
C VAL A 224 18.39 7.06 -0.60
N GLY A 225 19.32 6.82 0.33
CA GLY A 225 20.75 6.83 0.08
C GLY A 225 21.28 5.55 -0.57
N PRO A 226 22.55 5.54 -1.05
CA PRO A 226 23.16 4.39 -1.71
C PRO A 226 23.38 3.18 -0.78
N GLU A 227 23.34 3.37 0.54
CA GLU A 227 23.41 2.30 1.54
C GLU A 227 22.18 1.36 1.51
N VAL A 228 21.06 1.83 0.97
CA VAL A 228 19.81 1.07 0.89
C VAL A 228 19.70 0.39 -0.47
N THR A 229 19.74 -0.94 -0.53
CA THR A 229 19.52 -1.66 -1.79
C THR A 229 18.07 -1.53 -2.28
N THR A 230 17.11 -1.81 -1.40
CA THR A 230 15.67 -1.63 -1.69
C THR A 230 14.94 -1.15 -0.44
N ARG A 231 13.96 -0.27 -0.66
CA ARG A 231 12.94 0.10 0.32
C ARG A 231 11.60 -0.43 -0.20
N ASP A 232 11.30 -1.66 0.20
CA ASP A 232 10.11 -2.39 -0.22
C ASP A 232 8.92 -2.11 0.73
N SER A 233 7.75 -1.84 0.16
CA SER A 233 6.53 -1.60 0.94
C SER A 233 5.27 -1.97 0.17
N ILE A 234 4.17 -2.20 0.87
CA ILE A 234 2.84 -2.23 0.27
C ILE A 234 2.19 -0.87 0.50
N LEU A 235 1.88 -0.15 -0.58
CA LEU A 235 0.97 0.97 -0.57
C LEU A 235 -0.45 0.44 -0.69
N HIS A 236 -1.21 0.51 0.41
CA HIS A 236 -2.59 0.07 0.45
C HIS A 236 -3.52 1.28 0.59
N THR A 237 -4.13 1.66 -0.53
CA THR A 237 -4.93 2.88 -0.64
C THR A 237 -6.39 2.52 -0.81
N TYR A 238 -7.26 3.19 -0.05
CA TYR A 238 -8.69 3.16 -0.27
C TYR A 238 -9.11 4.41 -1.03
N PHE A 239 -9.56 4.26 -2.27
CA PHE A 239 -10.06 5.37 -3.07
C PHE A 239 -11.52 5.64 -2.76
N VAL A 240 -11.89 6.92 -2.69
CA VAL A 240 -13.29 7.33 -2.57
C VAL A 240 -14.04 6.84 -3.82
N ASP A 241 -15.02 5.98 -3.58
CA ASP A 241 -15.84 5.27 -4.57
C ASP A 241 -17.31 5.67 -4.41
N ALA A 242 -17.57 6.98 -4.34
CA ALA A 242 -18.90 7.56 -4.19
C ALA A 242 -19.41 8.13 -5.51
N GLY A 243 -20.55 7.63 -5.99
CA GLY A 243 -21.21 8.05 -7.23
C GLY A 243 -20.72 7.31 -8.49
N LEU A 244 -21.62 7.16 -9.47
CA LEU A 244 -21.43 6.33 -10.68
C LEU A 244 -20.14 6.67 -11.44
N LEU A 245 -19.81 7.95 -11.58
CA LEU A 245 -18.59 8.40 -12.28
C LEU A 245 -17.31 7.94 -11.59
N ARG A 246 -17.26 7.94 -10.25
CA ARG A 246 -16.06 7.51 -9.51
C ARG A 246 -15.89 6.00 -9.55
N VAL A 247 -17.00 5.26 -9.47
CA VAL A 247 -17.04 3.80 -9.65
C VAL A 247 -16.53 3.41 -11.02
N LEU A 248 -17.10 3.98 -12.09
CA LEU A 248 -16.67 3.73 -13.47
C LEU A 248 -15.20 4.09 -13.68
N ARG A 249 -14.72 5.19 -13.10
CA ARG A 249 -13.30 5.57 -13.18
C ARG A 249 -12.39 4.57 -12.46
N ASN A 250 -12.74 4.15 -11.25
CA ASN A 250 -11.91 3.24 -10.45
C ASN A 250 -11.85 1.85 -11.11
N ARG A 251 -12.99 1.35 -11.62
CA ARG A 251 -13.05 0.10 -12.39
C ARG A 251 -12.39 0.23 -13.77
N GLY A 252 -12.57 1.35 -14.47
CA GLY A 252 -11.93 1.65 -15.76
C GLY A 252 -10.41 1.74 -15.66
N LYS A 253 -9.87 2.39 -14.61
CA LYS A 253 -8.42 2.40 -14.33
C LYS A 253 -7.87 0.98 -14.12
N ARG A 254 -8.62 0.12 -13.44
CA ARG A 254 -8.26 -1.29 -13.26
C ARG A 254 -8.26 -2.07 -14.59
N ILE A 255 -9.17 -1.77 -15.52
CA ILE A 255 -9.15 -2.42 -16.85
C ILE A 255 -8.01 -1.88 -17.70
N GLY A 256 -7.84 -0.55 -17.77
CA GLY A 256 -6.79 0.07 -18.58
C GLY A 256 -5.38 -0.28 -18.13
N ASN A 257 -5.14 -0.30 -16.81
CA ASN A 257 -3.85 -0.75 -16.27
C ASN A 257 -3.58 -2.21 -16.63
N PHE A 258 -4.60 -3.08 -16.69
CA PHE A 258 -4.49 -4.49 -17.03
C PHE A 258 -4.11 -4.66 -18.50
N LEU A 259 -4.84 -4.03 -19.42
CA LEU A 259 -4.51 -4.04 -20.84
C LEU A 259 -3.08 -3.57 -21.09
N ARG A 260 -2.65 -2.47 -20.46
CA ARG A 260 -1.28 -1.97 -20.57
C ARG A 260 -0.25 -2.97 -20.04
N ASN A 261 -0.59 -3.72 -18.98
CA ASN A 261 0.28 -4.76 -18.44
C ASN A 261 0.44 -5.92 -19.44
N GLU A 262 -0.64 -6.28 -20.13
CA GLU A 262 -0.63 -7.35 -21.13
C GLU A 262 0.17 -7.00 -22.37
N PHE A 263 -0.03 -5.81 -22.93
CA PHE A 263 0.75 -5.37 -24.09
C PHE A 263 2.26 -5.45 -23.83
N ARG A 264 2.74 -5.15 -22.62
CA ARG A 264 4.16 -5.28 -22.27
C ARG A 264 4.65 -6.74 -22.25
N HIS A 265 3.82 -7.68 -21.81
CA HIS A 265 4.22 -9.09 -21.75
C HIS A 265 4.25 -9.76 -23.12
N TYR A 266 3.49 -9.23 -24.09
CA TYR A 266 3.43 -9.75 -25.46
C TYR A 266 4.21 -8.92 -26.49
N ALA A 267 4.64 -7.71 -26.15
CA ALA A 267 5.52 -6.92 -27.01
C ALA A 267 6.92 -7.56 -27.06
N PRO A 268 7.53 -7.69 -28.25
CA PRO A 268 8.92 -8.13 -28.36
C PRO A 268 9.82 -7.15 -27.60
N ARG A 269 10.72 -7.69 -26.77
CA ARG A 269 11.71 -6.92 -25.99
C ARG A 269 12.83 -6.42 -26.89
#